data_AF-A0A7S0YFH3-F1
#
_entry.id   AF-A0A7S0YFH3-F1
#
_cell.length_a   1.000
_cell.length_b   1.000
_cell.length_c   1.000
_cell.angle_alpha   90.00
_cell.angle_beta   90.00
_cell.angle_gamma   90.00
#
_symmetry.space_group_name_H-M   'P 1'
#
loop_
_entity.id
_entity.type
_entity.pdbx_description
1 polymer ?
#
loop_
_entity_poly.entity_id
_entity_poly.type
_entity_poly.pdbx_seq_one_letter_code
_entity_poly.pdbx_strand_id
1 'polypeptide(L)'
;LCNFFQISNGIQLRWDVKCQGETTALGCMQLNQVSAMTEIKLNLDDDEAWMEIMMGFGDLVPAHPTLAGISQEDWQKARQLRATFRAFDLDSSCLSGKVALLYCHGASNPQVWFQD
;
A
#
# COMPACT_ATOMS: atom_id res chain seq x y z
N LEU A 1 -2.63 -16.51 -7.04
CA LEU A 1 -2.14 -17.06 -5.75
C LEU A 1 -0.77 -16.46 -5.48
N CYS A 2 -0.72 -15.31 -4.80
CA CYS A 2 0.53 -14.78 -4.27
C CYS A 2 0.87 -15.58 -3.01
N ASN A 3 1.83 -16.50 -3.13
CA ASN A 3 2.37 -17.22 -1.98
C ASN A 3 3.23 -16.26 -1.16
N PHE A 4 2.65 -15.62 -0.15
CA PHE A 4 3.43 -15.05 0.95
C PHE A 4 3.92 -16.23 1.81
N PHE A 5 5.23 -16.49 1.76
CA PHE A 5 5.88 -17.50 2.58
C PHE A 5 5.72 -17.15 4.07
N GLN A 6 4.88 -17.91 4.75
CA GLN A 6 4.52 -17.76 6.17
C GLN A 6 5.60 -18.35 7.12
N ILE A 7 6.90 -18.16 6.82
CA ILE A 7 8.01 -18.72 7.65
C ILE A 7 9.05 -17.66 8.05
N SER A 8 9.11 -16.49 7.43
CA SER A 8 9.97 -15.40 7.90
C SER A 8 9.18 -14.42 8.75
N ASN A 9 9.69 -14.08 9.94
CA ASN A 9 9.26 -12.89 10.69
C ASN A 9 9.67 -11.62 9.93
N GLY A 10 9.23 -11.43 8.70
CA GLY A 10 9.66 -10.34 7.81
C GLY A 10 8.89 -10.34 6.50
N ILE A 11 8.95 -9.21 5.80
CA ILE A 11 8.33 -9.04 4.48
C ILE A 11 9.44 -9.07 3.42
N GLN A 12 9.26 -9.90 2.39
CA GLN A 12 10.15 -9.92 1.23
C GLN A 12 9.46 -9.22 0.06
N LEU A 13 10.01 -8.09 -0.37
CA LEU A 13 9.71 -7.53 -1.68
C LEU A 13 10.56 -8.25 -2.72
N ARG A 14 9.93 -8.69 -3.81
CA ARG A 14 10.60 -9.34 -4.93
C ARG A 14 10.14 -8.67 -6.21
N TRP A 15 11.10 -8.25 -7.03
CA TRP A 15 10.84 -7.69 -8.34
C TRP A 15 11.11 -8.77 -9.39
N ASP A 16 10.08 -9.17 -10.10
CA ASP A 16 10.18 -10.09 -11.23
C ASP A 16 9.93 -9.32 -12.53
N VAL A 17 10.78 -9.55 -13.54
CA VAL A 17 10.55 -9.07 -14.91
C VAL A 17 10.02 -10.23 -15.75
N LYS A 18 8.91 -9.95 -16.44
CA LYS A 18 8.38 -10.84 -17.47
C LYS A 18 8.83 -10.35 -18.85
N CYS A 19 9.60 -11.16 -19.57
CA CYS A 19 10.06 -10.86 -20.92
C CYS A 19 9.97 -12.12 -21.78
N GLN A 20 9.33 -12.02 -22.95
CA GLN A 20 9.20 -13.13 -23.91
C GLN A 20 8.62 -14.43 -23.32
N GLY A 21 7.72 -14.31 -22.34
CA GLY A 21 7.10 -15.45 -21.67
C GLY A 21 7.94 -16.05 -20.53
N GLU A 22 9.18 -15.59 -20.34
CA GLU A 22 10.01 -15.95 -19.21
C GLU A 22 9.84 -14.95 -18.06
N THR A 23 9.98 -15.44 -16.82
CA THR A 23 9.94 -14.60 -15.61
C THR A 23 11.28 -14.73 -14.88
N THR A 24 12.00 -13.61 -14.75
CA THR A 24 13.31 -13.55 -14.08
C THR A 24 13.24 -12.63 -12.87
N ALA A 25 13.70 -13.10 -11.71
CA ALA A 25 13.87 -12.24 -10.55
C ALA A 25 15.00 -11.25 -10.80
N LEU A 26 14.70 -9.95 -10.74
CA LEU A 26 15.71 -8.89 -10.78
C LEU A 26 16.35 -8.64 -9.41
N GLY A 27 15.61 -8.88 -8.34
CA GLY A 27 16.12 -8.66 -7.00
C GLY A 27 15.08 -8.96 -5.92
N CYS A 28 15.56 -8.96 -4.68
CA CYS A 28 14.70 -8.98 -3.51
C CYS A 28 15.22 -8.03 -2.44
N MET A 29 14.30 -7.52 -1.63
CA MET A 29 14.59 -6.72 -0.45
C MET A 29 13.85 -7.37 0.72
N GLN A 30 14.62 -7.72 1.75
CA GLN A 30 14.04 -8.07 3.04
C GLN A 30 13.80 -6.78 3.78
N LEU A 31 12.53 -6.45 3.97
CA LEU A 31 12.13 -5.37 4.83
C LEU A 31 12.16 -5.84 6.28
N ASN A 32 12.06 -4.90 7.23
CA ASN A 32 12.15 -5.15 8.66
C ASN A 32 11.44 -6.41 9.12
N GLN A 33 11.88 -6.94 10.28
CA GLN A 33 11.12 -7.98 10.91
C GLN A 33 9.70 -7.49 11.17
N VAL A 34 8.68 -8.33 10.97
CA VAL A 34 7.27 -7.91 11.19
C VAL A 34 7.09 -7.40 12.62
N SER A 35 7.79 -8.00 13.58
CA SER A 35 7.84 -7.54 14.98
C SER A 35 8.50 -6.18 15.21
N ALA A 36 9.27 -5.67 14.24
CA ALA A 36 9.91 -4.36 14.28
C ALA A 36 9.14 -3.28 13.51
N MET A 37 8.06 -3.65 12.80
CA MET A 37 7.18 -2.68 12.14
C MET A 37 6.45 -1.84 13.18
N THR A 38 6.44 -0.52 12.98
CA THR A 38 5.76 0.41 13.86
C THR A 38 4.65 1.11 13.09
N GLU A 39 3.48 1.25 13.72
CA GLU A 39 2.38 2.00 13.13
C GLU A 39 2.77 3.48 13.02
N ILE A 40 2.57 4.06 11.85
CA ILE A 40 2.79 5.48 11.58
C ILE A 40 1.45 6.19 11.45
N LYS A 41 1.39 7.41 11.99
CA LYS A 41 0.24 8.29 11.81
C LYS A 41 0.31 8.89 10.41
N LEU A 42 -0.72 8.63 9.62
CA LEU A 42 -0.90 9.29 8.34
C LEU A 42 -1.57 10.64 8.53
N ASN A 43 -1.13 11.62 7.76
CA ASN A 43 -1.88 12.84 7.58
C ASN A 43 -3.04 12.55 6.61
N LEU A 44 -4.25 12.49 7.13
CA LEU A 44 -5.47 12.20 6.36
C LEU A 44 -6.32 13.45 6.14
N ASP A 45 -5.78 14.64 6.42
CA ASP A 45 -6.50 15.90 6.29
C ASP A 45 -6.61 16.34 4.82
N ASP A 46 -5.75 15.80 3.96
CA ASP A 46 -5.83 15.97 2.51
C ASP A 46 -6.79 14.94 1.89
N ASP A 47 -7.97 15.42 1.53
CA ASP A 47 -9.00 14.65 0.86
C ASP A 47 -8.54 14.14 -0.52
N GLU A 48 -7.82 14.95 -1.30
CA GLU A 48 -7.38 14.58 -2.65
C GLU A 48 -6.32 13.48 -2.60
N ALA A 49 -5.26 13.66 -1.80
CA ALA A 49 -4.23 12.65 -1.62
C ALA A 49 -4.81 11.34 -1.04
N TRP A 50 -5.76 11.44 -0.12
CA TRP A 50 -6.46 10.28 0.43
C TRP A 50 -7.25 9.52 -0.65
N MET A 51 -7.95 10.23 -1.52
CA MET A 51 -8.71 9.63 -2.61
C MET A 51 -7.81 8.90 -3.61
N GLU A 52 -6.65 9.47 -3.93
CA GLU A 52 -5.65 8.82 -4.79
C GLU A 52 -5.15 7.50 -4.18
N ILE A 53 -4.87 7.47 -2.88
CA ILE A 53 -4.51 6.24 -2.17
C ILE A 53 -5.65 5.22 -2.29
N MET A 54 -6.90 5.62 -2.07
CA MET A 54 -8.06 4.73 -2.12
C MET A 54 -8.31 4.14 -3.52
N MET A 55 -8.11 4.91 -4.59
CA MET A 55 -8.20 4.40 -5.97
C MET A 55 -7.15 3.33 -6.27
N GLY A 56 -5.99 3.38 -5.57
CA GLY A 56 -4.99 2.31 -5.62
C GLY A 56 -5.49 0.98 -5.03
N PHE A 57 -6.46 1.03 -4.12
CA PHE A 57 -7.19 -0.14 -3.63
C PHE A 57 -8.47 -0.33 -4.44
N GLY A 58 -8.36 -0.60 -5.75
CA GLY A 58 -9.47 -0.55 -6.72
C GLY A 58 -10.77 -1.30 -6.38
N ASP A 59 -10.77 -2.19 -5.38
CA ASP A 59 -11.97 -2.87 -4.86
C ASP A 59 -12.75 -2.01 -3.84
N LEU A 60 -12.10 -1.03 -3.22
CA LEU A 60 -12.70 -0.10 -2.24
C LEU A 60 -13.32 1.11 -2.93
N VAL A 61 -12.55 1.74 -3.81
CA VAL A 61 -12.99 2.87 -4.63
C VAL A 61 -12.56 2.60 -6.07
N PRO A 62 -13.48 2.66 -7.05
CA PRO A 62 -13.13 2.47 -8.45
C PRO A 62 -12.05 3.45 -8.91
N ALA A 63 -11.19 3.01 -9.83
CA ALA A 63 -10.21 3.91 -10.43
C ALA A 63 -10.91 4.95 -11.33
N HIS A 64 -10.60 6.23 -11.12
CA HIS A 64 -11.06 7.33 -11.97
C HIS A 64 -9.88 7.99 -12.69
N PRO A 65 -10.07 8.48 -13.93
CA PRO A 65 -9.00 9.15 -14.68
C PRO A 65 -8.64 10.52 -14.10
N THR A 66 -9.57 11.17 -13.38
CA THR A 66 -9.36 12.46 -12.72
C THR A 66 -10.21 12.53 -11.44
N LEU A 67 -9.79 13.33 -10.46
CA LEU A 67 -10.53 13.55 -9.22
C LEU A 67 -11.91 14.20 -9.45
N ALA A 68 -12.04 15.03 -10.49
CA ALA A 68 -13.30 15.69 -10.85
C ALA A 68 -14.40 14.72 -11.30
N GLY A 69 -14.03 13.52 -11.75
CA GLY A 69 -14.97 12.48 -12.19
C GLY A 69 -15.50 11.60 -11.06
N ILE A 70 -15.10 11.84 -9.81
CA ILE A 70 -15.42 11.00 -8.66
C ILE A 70 -16.76 11.43 -8.07
N SER A 71 -17.63 10.45 -7.83
CA SER A 71 -18.95 10.72 -7.26
C SER A 71 -18.86 11.18 -5.81
N GLN A 72 -19.83 11.98 -5.36
CA GLN A 72 -19.89 12.39 -3.94
C GLN A 72 -20.04 11.18 -3.00
N GLU A 73 -20.66 10.10 -3.47
CA GLU A 73 -20.80 8.85 -2.73
C GLU A 73 -19.44 8.18 -2.49
N ASP A 74 -18.59 8.10 -3.53
CA ASP A 74 -17.23 7.57 -3.43
C ASP A 74 -16.37 8.41 -2.47
N TRP A 75 -16.51 9.74 -2.52
CA TRP A 75 -15.89 10.66 -1.55
C TRP A 75 -16.29 10.36 -0.11
N GLN A 76 -17.57 10.13 0.15
CA GLN A 76 -18.05 9.77 1.49
C GLN A 76 -17.54 8.40 1.92
N LYS A 77 -17.57 7.41 1.02
CA LYS A 77 -17.06 6.07 1.28
C LYS A 77 -15.57 6.10 1.63
N ALA A 78 -14.76 6.82 0.86
CA ALA A 78 -13.35 7.02 1.14
C ALA A 78 -13.14 7.64 2.53
N ARG A 79 -13.87 8.69 2.90
CA ARG A 79 -13.76 9.32 4.22
C ARG A 79 -14.10 8.36 5.37
N GLN A 80 -15.09 7.50 5.21
CA GLN A 80 -15.45 6.49 6.22
C GLN A 80 -14.34 5.45 6.43
N LEU A 81 -13.62 5.09 5.36
CA LEU A 81 -12.50 4.14 5.42
C LEU A 81 -11.27 4.70 6.14
N ARG A 82 -11.18 6.01 6.40
CA ARG A 82 -10.06 6.60 7.17
C ARG A 82 -9.87 5.95 8.53
N ALA A 83 -10.97 5.66 9.22
CA ALA A 83 -10.93 5.06 10.56
C ALA A 83 -10.40 3.62 10.56
N THR A 84 -10.51 2.92 9.43
CA THR A 84 -10.09 1.53 9.26
C THR A 84 -8.72 1.38 8.61
N PHE A 85 -8.10 2.51 8.24
CA PHE A 85 -6.80 2.55 7.59
C PHE A 85 -5.66 2.55 8.58
N ARG A 86 -4.61 1.78 8.29
CA ARG A 86 -3.40 1.65 9.11
C ARG A 86 -2.19 1.68 8.18
N ALA A 87 -1.14 2.37 8.62
CA ALA A 87 0.13 2.40 7.93
C ALA A 87 1.24 1.96 8.87
N PHE A 88 2.20 1.23 8.33
CA PHE A 88 3.31 0.70 9.11
C PHE A 88 4.63 1.03 8.41
N ASP A 89 5.60 1.59 9.14
CA ASP A 89 6.95 1.82 8.62
C ASP A 89 7.63 0.46 8.38
N LEU A 90 8.05 0.23 7.14
CA LEU A 90 8.72 -0.98 6.71
C LEU A 90 10.25 -0.89 6.84
N ASP A 91 10.80 0.33 6.91
CA ASP A 91 12.23 0.57 7.07
C ASP A 91 12.47 1.85 7.86
N SER A 92 12.50 1.70 9.19
CA SER A 92 12.85 2.78 10.10
C SER A 92 14.29 3.27 9.95
N SER A 93 15.17 2.50 9.32
CA SER A 93 16.57 2.87 9.09
C SER A 93 16.77 3.73 7.84
N CYS A 94 15.82 3.71 6.90
CA CYS A 94 15.86 4.57 5.73
C CYS A 94 15.59 6.03 6.11
N LEU A 95 16.57 6.89 5.81
CA LEU A 95 16.51 8.35 6.05
C LEU A 95 16.16 9.14 4.77
N SER A 96 16.11 8.48 3.61
CA SER A 96 15.91 9.08 2.30
C SER A 96 14.63 8.53 1.67
N GLY A 97 13.49 9.06 2.13
CA GLY A 97 12.17 8.54 1.78
C GLY A 97 11.70 7.47 2.75
N LYS A 98 10.37 7.28 2.84
CA LYS A 98 9.73 6.32 3.74
C LYS A 98 8.96 5.29 2.95
N VAL A 99 9.13 4.03 3.32
CA VAL A 99 8.35 2.92 2.75
C VAL A 99 7.33 2.50 3.79
N ALA A 100 6.05 2.61 3.44
CA ALA A 100 4.96 2.26 4.33
C ALA A 100 4.13 1.11 3.75
N LEU A 101 3.81 0.12 4.60
CA LEU A 101 2.77 -0.84 4.28
C LEU A 101 1.42 -0.22 4.62
N LEU A 102 0.56 -0.09 3.61
CA LEU A 102 -0.79 0.43 3.77
C LEU A 102 -1.79 -0.72 3.85
N TYR A 103 -2.56 -0.72 4.93
CA TYR A 103 -3.60 -1.70 5.19
C TYR A 103 -4.93 -0.99 5.42
N CYS A 104 -5.96 -1.45 4.72
CA CYS A 104 -7.34 -1.03 4.96
C CYS A 104 -8.17 -2.27 5.32
N HIS A 105 -8.88 -2.22 6.44
CA HIS A 105 -9.78 -3.31 6.80
C HIS A 105 -10.89 -3.47 5.75
N GLY A 106 -11.05 -4.70 5.23
CA GLY A 106 -12.01 -4.99 4.16
C GLY A 106 -11.44 -4.89 2.74
N ALA A 107 -10.20 -4.40 2.57
CA ALA A 107 -9.49 -4.54 1.30
C ALA A 107 -9.11 -6.02 1.08
N SER A 108 -9.29 -6.50 -0.15
CA SER A 108 -8.84 -7.82 -0.58
C SER A 108 -7.32 -7.93 -0.65
N ASN A 109 -6.64 -6.81 -0.91
CA ASN A 109 -5.21 -6.74 -1.19
C ASN A 109 -4.55 -5.60 -0.40
N PRO A 110 -3.55 -5.89 0.45
CA PRO A 110 -2.71 -4.84 1.04
C PRO A 110 -1.86 -4.17 -0.04
N GLN A 111 -1.53 -2.88 0.15
CA GLN A 111 -0.74 -2.09 -0.81
C GLN A 111 0.57 -1.64 -0.16
N VAL A 112 1.64 -1.59 -0.95
CA VAL A 112 2.92 -1.00 -0.54
C VAL A 112 2.99 0.40 -1.13
N TRP A 113 3.26 1.39 -0.29
CA TRP A 113 3.34 2.79 -0.71
C TRP A 113 4.71 3.36 -0.40
N PHE A 114 5.21 4.16 -1.33
CA PHE A 114 6.50 4.81 -1.24
C PHE A 114 6.24 6.31 -1.12
N GLN A 115 6.80 6.90 -0.07
CA GLN A 115 6.82 8.34 0.12
C GLN A 115 8.23 8.84 -0.22
N ASP A 116 8.31 9.71 -1.22
CA ASP A 116 9.54 10.42 -1.59
C ASP A 116 9.96 11.43 -0.51
#